data_AF-A0A7S0SMB9-F1
#
_entry.id   AF-A0A7S0SMB9-F1
#
_cell.length_a   1.000
_cell.length_b   1.000
_cell.length_c   1.000
_cell.angle_alpha   90.00
_cell.angle_beta   90.00
_cell.angle_gamma   90.00
#
_symmetry.space_group_name_H-M   'P 1'
#
loop_
_entity.id
_entity.type
_entity.pdbx_description
1 polymer ?
#
loop_
_entity_poly.entity_id
_entity_poly.type
_entity_poly.pdbx_seq_one_letter_code
_entity_poly.pdbx_strand_id
1 'polypeptide(L)'
;MSSDGGDGSAEETAWAAAVAGARALVTILRSGSPPHERHRLVEALKEAAAAIASDQEFVAALGTANGHGVLMRLTSHPDEDVCAAAAAAMVACVDHCPPGYSFPSRGVVDAPHFSTLHVGQPGSPLALRLRHVREGTM
;
A
#
# COMPACT_ATOMS: atom_id res chain seq x y z
N MET A 1 16.22 -27.32 -18.35
CA MET A 1 15.48 -27.52 -17.10
C MET A 1 15.22 -26.14 -16.53
N SER A 2 14.07 -25.53 -16.87
CA SER A 2 13.66 -24.23 -16.35
C SER A 2 12.49 -24.48 -15.42
N SER A 3 12.74 -24.45 -14.11
CA SER A 3 11.69 -24.42 -13.09
C SER A 3 11.64 -22.99 -12.58
N ASP A 4 10.71 -22.22 -13.13
CA ASP A 4 10.42 -20.83 -12.76
C ASP A 4 9.06 -20.74 -12.04
N GLY A 5 8.67 -21.81 -11.33
CA GLY A 5 7.29 -22.03 -10.89
C GLY A 5 6.99 -21.80 -9.40
N GLY A 6 7.90 -21.20 -8.63
CA GLY A 6 7.78 -21.12 -7.16
C GLY A 6 7.38 -19.76 -6.59
N ASP A 7 7.66 -18.66 -7.29
CA ASP A 7 7.61 -17.30 -6.71
C ASP A 7 6.20 -16.70 -6.75
N GLY A 8 5.44 -16.96 -7.83
CA GLY A 8 4.13 -16.33 -8.05
C GLY A 8 3.08 -16.62 -6.97
N SER A 9 3.11 -17.79 -6.33
CA SER A 9 2.12 -18.12 -5.28
C SER A 9 2.39 -17.41 -3.95
N ALA A 10 3.66 -17.20 -3.60
CA ALA A 10 4.05 -16.44 -2.42
C ALA A 10 3.78 -14.95 -2.62
N GLU A 11 4.01 -14.42 -3.82
CA GLU A 11 3.72 -13.04 -4.20
C GLU A 11 2.23 -12.73 -4.22
N GLU A 12 1.42 -13.63 -4.81
CA GLU A 12 -0.04 -13.53 -4.79
C GLU A 12 -0.57 -13.57 -3.34
N THR A 13 0.02 -14.40 -2.49
CA THR A 13 -0.33 -14.46 -1.05
C THR A 13 0.04 -13.17 -0.31
N ALA A 14 1.24 -12.63 -0.56
CA ALA A 14 1.70 -11.39 0.07
C ALA A 14 0.85 -10.19 -0.38
N TRP A 15 0.53 -10.09 -1.66
CA TRP A 15 -0.37 -9.07 -2.19
C TRP A 15 -1.78 -9.18 -1.61
N ALA A 16 -2.34 -10.40 -1.56
CA ALA A 16 -3.66 -10.62 -0.95
C ALA A 16 -3.67 -10.23 0.53
N ALA A 17 -2.60 -10.52 1.28
CA ALA A 17 -2.44 -10.10 2.67
C ALA A 17 -2.37 -8.57 2.81
N ALA A 18 -1.60 -7.89 1.95
CA ALA A 18 -1.52 -6.43 1.94
C ALA A 18 -2.89 -5.79 1.65
N VAL A 19 -3.63 -6.30 0.65
CA VAL A 19 -4.99 -5.83 0.34
C VAL A 19 -5.96 -6.10 1.50
N ALA A 20 -5.86 -7.26 2.16
CA ALA A 20 -6.68 -7.57 3.33
C ALA A 20 -6.39 -6.61 4.51
N GLY A 21 -5.11 -6.34 4.80
CA GLY A 21 -4.69 -5.37 5.80
C GLY A 21 -5.19 -3.96 5.48
N ALA A 22 -5.04 -3.53 4.22
CA ALA A 22 -5.56 -2.25 3.76
C ALA A 22 -7.10 -2.14 3.91
N ARG A 23 -7.85 -3.21 3.61
CA ARG A 23 -9.32 -3.24 3.80
C ARG A 23 -9.73 -3.16 5.26
N ALA A 24 -9.02 -3.86 6.14
CA ALA A 24 -9.27 -3.79 7.58
C ALA A 24 -9.05 -2.36 8.09
N LEU A 25 -7.94 -1.73 7.70
CA LEU A 25 -7.63 -0.35 8.04
C LEU A 25 -8.68 0.62 7.50
N VAL A 26 -9.05 0.50 6.22
CA VAL A 26 -10.08 1.35 5.60
C VAL A 26 -11.44 1.21 6.29
N THR A 27 -11.77 0.02 6.81
CA THR A 27 -13.01 -0.18 7.59
C THR A 27 -13.00 0.69 8.85
N ILE A 28 -11.87 0.76 9.55
CA ILE A 28 -11.69 1.64 10.72
C ILE A 28 -11.74 3.12 10.31
N LEU A 29 -11.12 3.49 9.19
CA LEU A 29 -11.15 4.89 8.73
C LEU A 29 -12.54 5.34 8.27
N ARG A 30 -13.37 4.43 7.75
CA ARG A 30 -14.72 4.72 7.28
C ARG A 30 -15.74 4.87 8.40
N SER A 31 -15.52 4.20 9.54
CA SER A 31 -16.50 4.20 10.63
C SER A 31 -16.81 5.59 11.17
N GLY A 32 -15.98 6.60 10.86
CA GLY A 32 -16.31 8.01 11.11
C GLY A 32 -16.57 8.22 12.60
N SER A 33 -15.51 8.05 13.38
CA SER A 33 -15.61 7.80 14.81
C SER A 33 -16.44 8.83 15.56
N PRO A 34 -17.37 8.40 16.44
CA PRO A 34 -17.92 9.28 17.47
C PRO A 34 -16.79 9.79 18.39
N PRO A 35 -17.01 10.85 19.19
CA PRO A 35 -15.93 11.54 19.92
C PRO A 35 -15.05 10.63 20.81
N HIS A 36 -15.61 9.54 21.33
CA HIS A 36 -14.91 8.57 22.17
C HIS A 36 -14.01 7.58 21.40
N GLU A 37 -14.10 7.53 20.07
CA GLU A 37 -13.27 6.69 19.21
C GLU A 37 -12.22 7.49 18.42
N ARG A 38 -12.14 8.81 18.64
CA ARG A 38 -11.17 9.72 18.00
C ARG A 38 -9.73 9.20 18.09
N HIS A 39 -9.31 8.77 19.29
CA HIS A 39 -7.96 8.27 19.50
C HIS A 39 -7.66 7.04 18.62
N ARG A 40 -8.63 6.13 18.50
CA ARG A 40 -8.49 4.94 17.64
C ARG A 40 -8.37 5.32 16.16
N LEU A 41 -9.11 6.34 15.71
CA LEU A 41 -9.00 6.84 14.34
C LEU A 41 -7.62 7.45 14.07
N VAL A 42 -7.09 8.25 15.00
CA VAL A 42 -5.74 8.83 14.90
C VAL A 42 -4.67 7.75 14.86
N GLU A 43 -4.74 6.76 15.75
CA GLU A 43 -3.76 5.65 15.75
C GLU A 43 -3.86 4.82 14.46
N ALA A 44 -5.06 4.56 13.92
CA ALA A 44 -5.21 3.89 12.64
C ALA A 44 -4.63 4.69 11.46
N LEU A 45 -4.71 6.03 11.49
CA LEU A 45 -4.08 6.90 10.48
C LEU A 45 -2.54 6.87 10.59
N LYS A 46 -2.00 6.83 11.80
CA LYS A 46 -0.55 6.66 12.03
C LYS A 46 -0.06 5.29 11.58
N GLU A 47 -0.82 4.24 11.87
CA GLU A 47 -0.55 2.88 11.40
C GLU A 47 -0.55 2.83 9.87
N ALA A 48 -1.48 3.51 9.22
CA ALA A 48 -1.51 3.63 7.76
C ALA A 48 -0.22 4.28 7.23
N ALA A 49 0.19 5.42 7.80
CA ALA A 49 1.40 6.12 7.40
C ALA A 49 2.66 5.25 7.59
N ALA A 50 2.75 4.51 8.70
CA ALA A 50 3.86 3.60 8.98
C ALA A 50 3.89 2.41 8.00
N ALA A 51 2.73 1.83 7.67
CA ALA A 51 2.62 0.75 6.70
C ALA A 51 3.05 1.23 5.30
N ILE A 52 2.62 2.43 4.88
CA ILE A 52 3.01 3.05 3.62
C ILE A 52 4.52 3.28 3.55
N ALA A 53 5.12 3.81 4.61
CA ALA A 53 6.56 4.09 4.65
C ALA A 53 7.40 2.80 4.60
N SER A 54 6.87 1.71 5.15
CA SER A 54 7.54 0.40 5.21
C SER A 54 7.40 -0.41 3.93
N ASP A 55 6.28 -0.24 3.21
CA ASP A 55 5.96 -0.96 1.98
C ASP A 55 5.25 -0.05 0.97
N GLN A 56 5.95 0.30 -0.11
CA GLN A 56 5.38 1.10 -1.20
C GLN A 56 4.19 0.41 -1.87
N GLU A 57 4.15 -0.93 -1.89
CA GLU A 57 3.02 -1.67 -2.47
C GLU A 57 1.76 -1.58 -1.59
N PHE A 58 1.90 -1.18 -0.33
CA PHE A 58 0.77 -0.87 0.52
C PHE A 58 -0.03 0.34 0.01
N VAL A 59 0.61 1.30 -0.68
CA VAL A 59 -0.11 2.40 -1.36
C VAL A 59 -1.03 1.85 -2.44
N ALA A 60 -0.55 0.88 -3.23
CA ALA A 60 -1.35 0.23 -4.26
C ALA A 60 -2.51 -0.60 -3.67
N ALA A 61 -2.23 -1.33 -2.59
CA ALA A 61 -3.21 -2.11 -1.85
C ALA A 61 -4.31 -1.21 -1.22
N LEU A 62 -3.92 -0.05 -0.69
CA LEU A 62 -4.83 0.94 -0.16
C LEU A 62 -5.77 1.50 -1.23
N GLY A 63 -5.25 1.74 -2.44
CA GLY A 63 -6.07 2.05 -3.61
C GLY A 63 -7.10 0.99 -3.95
N THR A 64 -6.67 -0.28 -3.95
CA THR A 64 -7.55 -1.45 -4.15
C THR A 64 -8.67 -1.53 -3.12
N ALA A 65 -8.38 -1.12 -1.88
CA ALA A 65 -9.35 -1.02 -0.80
C ALA A 65 -10.22 0.26 -0.86
N ASN A 66 -10.07 1.10 -1.89
CA ASN A 66 -10.68 2.43 -2.01
C ASN A 66 -10.35 3.35 -0.82
N GLY A 67 -9.15 3.22 -0.27
CA GLY A 67 -8.69 3.96 0.91
C GLY A 67 -8.28 5.40 0.64
N HIS A 68 -7.73 5.70 -0.54
CA HIS A 68 -7.28 7.06 -0.90
C HIS A 68 -8.41 8.10 -0.82
N GLY A 69 -9.62 7.74 -1.27
CA GLY A 69 -10.78 8.61 -1.14
C GLY A 69 -11.20 8.84 0.32
N VAL A 70 -10.99 7.86 1.19
CA VAL A 70 -11.29 7.97 2.63
C VAL A 70 -10.27 8.88 3.31
N LEU A 71 -8.97 8.70 3.02
CA LEU A 71 -7.90 9.56 3.53
C LEU A 71 -8.11 11.02 3.10
N MET A 72 -8.36 11.26 1.81
CA MET A 72 -8.62 12.59 1.27
C MET A 72 -9.87 13.25 1.88
N ARG A 73 -10.88 12.47 2.29
CA ARG A 73 -12.02 13.01 3.04
C ARG A 73 -11.62 13.42 4.46
N LEU A 74 -10.77 12.62 5.11
CA LEU A 74 -10.34 12.84 6.50
C LEU A 74 -9.36 14.02 6.65
N THR A 75 -8.69 14.46 5.58
CA THR A 75 -7.90 15.70 5.60
C THR A 75 -8.73 16.97 5.78
N SER A 76 -10.05 16.87 5.72
CA SER A 76 -10.98 17.98 5.99
C SER A 76 -11.86 17.68 7.21
N HIS A 77 -11.44 16.76 8.07
CA HIS A 77 -12.15 16.42 9.30
C HIS A 77 -12.14 17.61 10.28
N PRO A 78 -13.24 17.90 11.01
CA PRO A 78 -13.32 19.03 11.93
C PRO A 78 -12.40 18.90 13.16
N ASP A 79 -11.94 17.69 13.46
CA ASP A 79 -10.96 17.44 14.52
C ASP A 79 -9.53 17.60 13.98
N GLU A 80 -8.76 18.50 14.58
CA GLU A 80 -7.41 18.88 14.12
C GLU A 80 -6.43 17.70 14.15
N ASP A 81 -6.49 16.83 15.16
CA ASP A 81 -5.58 15.69 15.27
C ASP A 81 -5.87 14.65 14.19
N VAL A 82 -7.16 14.39 13.91
CA VAL A 82 -7.57 13.51 12.79
C VAL A 82 -7.15 14.10 11.45
N CYS A 83 -7.37 15.41 11.26
CA CYS A 83 -6.97 16.12 10.05
C CYS A 83 -5.45 16.03 9.81
N ALA A 84 -4.65 16.34 10.83
CA ALA A 84 -3.19 16.29 10.75
C ALA A 84 -2.67 14.87 10.48
N ALA A 85 -3.21 13.86 11.16
CA ALA A 85 -2.82 12.47 10.94
C ALA A 85 -3.20 11.97 9.54
N ALA A 86 -4.38 12.38 9.03
CA ALA A 86 -4.81 12.05 7.67
C ALA A 86 -3.94 12.73 6.61
N ALA A 87 -3.56 14.00 6.84
CA ALA A 87 -2.65 14.72 5.96
C ALA A 87 -1.28 14.04 5.92
N ALA A 88 -0.74 13.61 7.07
CA ALA A 88 0.52 12.88 7.14
C ALA A 88 0.45 11.55 6.37
N ALA A 89 -0.64 10.79 6.49
CA ALA A 89 -0.86 9.57 5.73
C ALA A 89 -0.95 9.84 4.21
N MET A 90 -1.61 10.93 3.79
CA MET A 90 -1.67 11.33 2.39
C MET A 90 -0.30 11.75 1.82
N VAL A 91 0.50 12.48 2.60
CA VAL A 91 1.88 12.82 2.22
C VAL A 91 2.71 11.54 2.06
N ALA A 92 2.61 10.60 3.01
CA ALA A 92 3.28 9.31 2.89
C ALA A 92 2.86 8.57 1.61
N CYS A 93 1.57 8.56 1.24
CA CYS A 93 1.12 7.98 -0.02
C CYS A 93 1.80 8.62 -1.24
N VAL A 94 1.99 9.95 -1.24
CA VAL A 94 2.63 10.67 -2.35
C VAL A 94 4.13 10.33 -2.42
N ASP A 95 4.82 10.38 -1.29
CA ASP A 95 6.27 10.15 -1.21
C ASP A 95 6.66 8.69 -1.52
N HIS A 96 5.78 7.75 -1.18
CA HIS A 96 5.99 6.31 -1.36
C HIS A 96 5.17 5.71 -2.50
N CYS A 97 4.57 6.56 -3.35
CA CYS A 97 3.79 6.09 -4.50
C CYS A 97 4.68 5.26 -5.44
N PRO A 98 4.36 3.98 -5.70
CA PRO A 98 5.19 3.16 -6.56
C PRO A 98 5.25 3.73 -7.99
N PRO A 99 6.43 3.75 -8.65
CA PRO A 99 6.53 4.15 -10.05
C PRO A 99 5.54 3.41 -10.96
N GLY A 100 4.91 4.14 -11.87
CA GLY A 100 3.90 3.61 -12.79
C GLY A 100 2.48 3.50 -12.20
N TYR A 101 2.31 3.82 -10.92
CA TYR A 101 1.01 3.82 -10.26
C TYR A 101 0.34 5.18 -10.33
N SER A 102 -0.92 5.21 -10.78
CA SER A 102 -1.75 6.41 -10.76
C SER A 102 -2.26 6.69 -9.34
N PHE A 103 -1.93 7.85 -8.80
CA PHE A 103 -2.40 8.30 -7.48
C PHE A 103 -3.16 9.64 -7.57
N PRO A 104 -4.31 9.80 -6.90
CA PRO A 104 -5.04 8.78 -6.15
C PRO A 104 -5.76 7.80 -7.08
N SER A 105 -5.70 6.51 -6.75
CA SER A 105 -6.45 5.46 -7.43
C SER A 105 -7.78 5.14 -6.74
N ARG A 106 -8.69 4.51 -7.50
CA ARG A 106 -9.94 3.94 -7.00
C ARG A 106 -10.19 2.61 -7.71
N GLY A 107 -10.60 1.59 -6.97
CA GLY A 107 -10.93 0.29 -7.55
C GLY A 107 -9.72 -0.64 -7.71
N VAL A 108 -9.90 -1.72 -8.48
CA VAL A 108 -8.94 -2.82 -8.59
C VAL A 108 -7.64 -2.34 -9.20
N VAL A 109 -6.52 -2.62 -8.53
CA VAL A 109 -5.17 -2.37 -9.01
C VAL A 109 -4.50 -3.71 -9.22
N ASP A 110 -3.72 -3.83 -10.29
CA ASP A 110 -2.95 -5.04 -10.55
C ASP A 110 -1.87 -5.25 -9.47
N ALA A 111 -1.73 -6.52 -9.09
CA ALA A 111 -0.67 -6.97 -8.19
C ALA A 111 0.71 -6.61 -8.77
N PRO A 112 1.69 -6.28 -7.92
CA PRO A 112 3.05 -6.04 -8.39
C PRO A 112 3.63 -7.32 -9.01
N HIS A 113 4.26 -7.19 -10.16
CA HIS A 113 4.95 -8.28 -10.84
C HIS A 113 6.47 -8.15 -10.64
N PHE A 114 7.15 -9.28 -10.49
CA PHE A 114 8.60 -9.31 -10.31
C PHE A 114 9.27 -10.30 -11.26
N SER A 115 10.57 -10.13 -11.43
CA SER A 115 11.45 -11.15 -11.99
C SER A 115 12.69 -11.31 -11.12
N THR A 116 13.10 -12.55 -10.90
CA THR A 116 14.30 -12.86 -10.13
C THR A 116 15.46 -13.16 -11.07
N LEU A 117 16.45 -12.28 -11.08
CA LEU A 117 17.68 -12.45 -11.84
C LEU A 117 18.78 -12.99 -10.93
N HIS A 118 19.33 -14.15 -11.29
CA HIS A 118 20.49 -14.71 -10.61
C HIS A 118 21.77 -14.17 -11.28
N VAL A 119 22.52 -13.37 -10.55
CA VAL A 119 23.81 -12.79 -10.98
C VAL A 119 24.94 -13.23 -10.04
N GLY A 120 26.18 -12.89 -10.36
CA GLY A 120 27.33 -13.19 -9.51
C GLY A 120 28.13 -14.40 -9.97
N GLN A 121 29.05 -14.86 -9.11
CA GLN A 121 29.98 -15.93 -9.45
C GLN A 121 29.41 -17.31 -9.10
N PRO A 122 29.86 -18.39 -9.76
CA PRO A 122 29.36 -19.76 -9.53
C PRO A 122 29.46 -20.33 -8.11
N GLY A 123 30.13 -19.65 -7.17
CA GLY A 123 30.19 -20.01 -5.74
C GLY A 123 29.56 -18.98 -4.79
N SER A 124 29.02 -17.89 -5.31
CA SER A 124 28.36 -16.82 -4.53
C SER A 124 27.31 -16.13 -5.41
N PRO A 125 26.25 -16.86 -5.79
CA PRO A 125 25.18 -16.27 -6.59
C PRO A 125 24.40 -15.26 -5.74
N LEU A 126 24.00 -14.17 -6.38
CA LEU A 126 23.20 -13.10 -5.82
C LEU A 126 21.87 -13.08 -6.57
N ALA A 127 20.77 -13.20 -5.83
CA ALA A 127 19.43 -13.12 -6.39
C ALA A 127 18.95 -11.66 -6.34
N LEU A 128 18.80 -11.03 -7.50
CA LEU A 128 18.23 -9.71 -7.64
C LEU A 128 16.75 -9.85 -7.95
N ARG A 129 15.91 -9.32 -7.06
CA ARG A 129 14.46 -9.22 -7.29
C ARG A 129 14.14 -7.89 -7.94
N LEU A 130 13.72 -7.93 -9.20
CA LEU A 130 13.44 -6.76 -10.01
C LEU A 130 11.94 -6.57 -10.12
N ARG A 131 11.43 -5.46 -9.60
CA ARG A 131 10.02 -5.08 -9.71
C ARG A 131 9.72 -4.53 -11.10
N HIS A 132 8.67 -5.02 -11.73
CA HIS A 132 8.18 -4.48 -12.99
C HIS A 132 7.44 -3.18 -12.71
N VAL A 133 7.69 -2.17 -13.55
CA VAL A 133 6.93 -0.92 -13.50
C VAL A 133 5.52 -1.22 -14.00
N ARG A 134 4.50 -0.72 -13.30
CA ARG A 134 3.12 -0.77 -13.80
C ARG A 134 3.02 0.14 -15.01
N GLU A 135 2.61 -0.38 -16.15
CA GLU A 135 2.29 0.46 -17.30
C GLU A 135 0.95 1.12 -17.01
N GLY A 136 0.96 2.44 -16.76
CA GLY A 136 -0.27 3.20 -16.63
C GLY A 136 -1.01 3.18 -17.97
N THR A 137 -2.12 2.44 -18.07
CA THR A 137 -3.07 2.62 -19.16
C THR A 137 -3.72 4.00 -18.97
N MET A 138 -3.19 5.00 -19.67
CA MET A 138 -3.83 6.32 -19.81
C MET A 138 -5.17 6.19 -20.52
#